data_AF-A0A924GR40-F1
#
_entry.id   AF-A0A924GR40-F1
#
_cell.length_a   1.000
_cell.length_b   1.000
_cell.length_c   1.000
_cell.angle_alpha   90.00
_cell.angle_beta   90.00
_cell.angle_gamma   90.00
#
_symmetry.space_group_name_H-M   'P 1'
#
loop_
_entity.id
_entity.type
_entity.pdbx_description
1 polymer ?
#
loop_
_entity_poly.entity_id
_entity_poly.type
_entity_poly.pdbx_seq_one_letter_code
_entity_poly.pdbx_strand_id
1 'polypeptide(L)'
;MSSGPDWRHVAAGCALIVSHVLSAQTLAAGASVQAGAPAAQAPAGESKNINDWLMRMHEASGKRSYIGTFVVSYDGVMSSAKIWHVCEGAQQMERVETLTGAPRSIYRHNDQVVTFLPGQKVVRTEKRESLGLFPELL
;
A
#
# COMPACT_ATOMS: atom_id res chain seq x y z
N MET A 1 -10.42 -0.16 35.51
CA MET A 1 -11.18 -0.61 34.31
C MET A 1 -11.29 0.58 33.38
N SER A 2 -10.35 0.72 32.44
CA SER A 2 -10.38 1.79 31.44
C SER A 2 -10.90 1.18 30.14
N SER A 3 -12.06 1.65 29.71
CA SER A 3 -12.69 1.28 28.44
C SER A 3 -11.82 1.75 27.29
N GLY A 4 -11.22 0.82 26.56
CA GLY A 4 -10.46 1.11 25.34
C GLY A 4 -11.38 1.61 24.21
N PRO A 5 -10.82 2.35 23.23
CA PRO A 5 -11.60 2.93 22.14
C PRO A 5 -12.31 1.87 21.28
N ASP A 6 -13.58 2.13 20.94
CA ASP A 6 -14.44 1.26 20.13
C ASP A 6 -14.25 1.54 18.62
N TRP A 7 -13.50 0.67 17.95
CA TRP A 7 -13.09 0.82 16.54
C TRP A 7 -14.06 0.20 15.53
N ARG A 8 -15.25 -0.23 15.96
CA ARG A 8 -16.23 -0.95 15.13
C ARG A 8 -16.80 -0.12 13.98
N HIS A 9 -16.60 1.20 13.96
CA HIS A 9 -17.21 2.11 12.98
C HIS A 9 -16.30 2.53 11.81
N VAL A 10 -14.99 2.21 11.80
CA VAL A 10 -14.07 2.68 10.74
C VAL A 10 -14.04 1.76 9.51
N ALA A 11 -14.66 0.57 9.56
CA ALA A 11 -14.60 -0.43 8.49
C ALA A 11 -15.58 -0.23 7.32
N ALA A 12 -16.44 0.80 7.35
CA ALA A 12 -17.55 0.95 6.40
C ALA A 12 -17.35 2.14 5.46
N GLY A 13 -16.65 1.94 4.34
CA GLY A 13 -16.70 2.90 3.25
C GLY A 13 -15.54 2.84 2.28
N CYS A 14 -15.61 1.94 1.30
CA CYS A 14 -14.90 2.08 0.01
C CYS A 14 -15.56 1.11 -0.99
N ALA A 15 -16.73 1.48 -1.49
CA ALA A 15 -17.39 0.81 -2.60
C ALA A 15 -16.82 1.34 -3.94
N LEU A 16 -16.02 0.49 -4.58
CA LEU A 16 -15.99 0.11 -6.02
C LEU A 16 -17.23 0.57 -6.86
N ILE A 17 -17.24 0.90 -8.17
CA ILE A 17 -16.42 0.55 -9.36
C ILE A 17 -16.90 1.39 -10.59
N VAL A 18 -15.95 1.69 -11.49
CA VAL A 18 -15.95 1.71 -12.99
C VAL A 18 -17.25 1.95 -13.78
N SER A 19 -17.19 2.87 -14.76
CA SER A 19 -18.08 2.87 -15.93
C SER A 19 -17.28 2.93 -17.25
N HIS A 20 -17.78 2.16 -18.23
CA HIS A 20 -17.11 1.68 -19.44
C HIS A 20 -17.01 2.67 -20.61
N VAL A 21 -16.02 2.35 -21.44
CA VAL A 21 -15.71 2.84 -22.79
C VAL A 21 -16.90 2.68 -23.75
N LEU A 22 -17.17 3.70 -24.58
CA LEU A 22 -18.01 3.59 -25.76
C LEU A 22 -17.16 3.73 -27.03
N SER A 23 -17.04 2.64 -27.78
CA SER A 23 -16.34 2.57 -29.07
C SER A 23 -17.21 3.13 -30.19
N ALA A 24 -16.63 3.95 -31.06
CA ALA A 24 -17.17 4.24 -32.39
C ALA A 24 -16.07 3.93 -33.41
N GLN A 25 -16.28 2.88 -34.21
CA GLN A 25 -15.43 2.53 -35.35
C GLN A 25 -16.03 3.16 -36.61
N THR A 26 -15.24 3.96 -37.32
CA THR A 26 -15.52 4.40 -38.70
C THR A 26 -14.46 3.82 -39.63
N LEU A 27 -14.92 3.04 -40.61
CA LEU A 27 -14.13 2.54 -41.74
C LEU A 27 -13.86 3.70 -42.71
N ALA A 28 -12.59 4.05 -42.93
CA ALA A 28 -12.18 4.89 -44.06
C ALA A 28 -10.86 4.36 -44.63
N ALA A 29 -10.94 3.89 -45.87
CA ALA A 29 -9.80 3.49 -46.68
C ALA A 29 -9.09 4.74 -47.24
N GLY A 30 -7.75 4.66 -47.31
CA GLY A 30 -6.96 5.41 -48.29
C GLY A 30 -6.48 6.81 -47.87
N ALA A 31 -5.34 6.85 -47.18
CA ALA A 31 -4.20 7.74 -47.44
C ALA A 31 -3.20 7.57 -46.28
N SER A 32 -2.06 6.94 -46.53
CA SER A 32 -0.94 6.92 -45.58
C SER A 32 -0.30 8.30 -45.55
N VAL A 33 -0.90 9.24 -44.82
CA VAL A 33 -0.19 10.41 -44.34
C VAL A 33 0.66 9.91 -43.18
N GLN A 34 1.96 9.72 -43.43
CA GLN A 34 2.92 9.53 -42.36
C GLN A 34 3.03 10.86 -41.62
N ALA A 35 2.07 11.11 -40.73
CA ALA A 35 2.21 12.13 -39.71
C ALA A 35 3.39 11.69 -38.86
N GLY A 36 4.56 12.28 -39.13
CA GLY A 36 5.68 12.25 -38.21
C GLY A 36 5.21 12.89 -36.93
N ALA A 37 4.64 12.09 -36.03
CA ALA A 37 4.50 12.49 -34.65
C ALA A 37 5.91 12.88 -34.19
N PRO A 38 6.13 14.10 -33.69
CA PRO A 38 7.41 14.40 -33.07
C PRO A 38 7.61 13.32 -32.02
N ALA A 39 8.67 12.53 -32.17
CA ALA A 39 9.14 11.67 -31.10
C ALA A 39 9.33 12.63 -29.94
N ALA A 40 8.41 12.60 -28.98
CA ALA A 40 8.56 13.32 -27.73
C ALA A 40 9.85 12.75 -27.16
N GLN A 41 10.93 13.53 -27.31
CA GLN A 41 12.17 13.29 -26.60
C GLN A 41 11.74 13.32 -25.15
N ALA A 42 11.60 12.14 -24.55
CA ALA A 42 11.51 12.04 -23.11
C ALA A 42 12.70 12.87 -22.62
N PRO A 43 12.49 13.89 -21.79
CA PRO A 43 13.60 14.69 -21.29
C PRO A 43 14.63 13.67 -20.79
N ALA A 44 15.88 13.83 -21.21
CA ALA A 44 16.98 13.04 -20.69
C ALA A 44 17.00 13.30 -19.19
N GLY A 45 16.27 12.46 -18.46
CA GLY A 45 16.02 12.66 -17.04
C GLY A 45 17.37 12.55 -16.37
N GLU A 46 17.75 13.58 -15.63
CA GLU A 46 18.88 13.51 -14.73
C GLU A 46 18.81 12.18 -13.97
N SER A 47 19.89 11.40 -14.06
CA SER A 47 20.00 10.16 -13.32
C SER A 47 19.97 10.51 -11.83
N LYS A 48 18.81 10.33 -11.19
CA LYS A 48 18.64 10.55 -9.76
C LYS A 48 19.72 9.83 -8.98
N ASN A 49 20.35 10.54 -8.05
CA ASN A 49 21.35 9.96 -7.16
C ASN A 49 20.68 8.87 -6.28
N ILE A 50 21.45 7.90 -5.78
CA ILE A 50 20.92 6.86 -4.89
C ILE A 50 20.27 7.45 -3.63
N ASN A 51 20.81 8.56 -3.11
CA ASN A 51 20.22 9.26 -1.97
C ASN A 51 18.83 9.80 -2.28
N ASP A 52 18.60 10.33 -3.49
CA ASP A 52 17.28 10.82 -3.90
C ASP A 52 16.26 9.69 -3.97
N TRP A 53 16.70 8.50 -4.40
CA TRP A 53 15.87 7.30 -4.41
C TRP A 53 15.54 6.83 -3.00
N LEU A 54 16.52 6.77 -2.10
CA LEU A 54 16.31 6.38 -0.71
C LEU A 54 15.36 7.34 0.01
N MET A 55 15.56 8.65 -0.16
CA MET A 55 14.68 9.67 0.39
C MET A 55 13.26 9.54 -0.17
N ARG A 56 13.12 9.35 -1.50
CA ARG A 56 11.81 9.12 -2.12
C ARG A 56 11.12 7.88 -1.59
N MET A 57 11.84 6.77 -1.38
CA MET A 57 11.29 5.54 -0.80
C MET A 57 10.84 5.76 0.65
N HIS A 58 11.68 6.44 1.44
CA HIS A 58 11.37 6.83 2.82
C HIS A 58 10.06 7.61 2.90
N GLU A 59 9.96 8.70 2.14
CA GLU A 59 8.76 9.52 2.13
C GLU A 59 7.54 8.75 1.62
N ALA A 60 7.69 7.93 0.58
CA ALA A 60 6.58 7.17 0.04
C ALA A 60 6.02 6.15 1.04
N SER A 61 6.91 5.50 1.82
CA SER A 61 6.50 4.48 2.80
C SER A 61 5.57 5.03 3.89
N GLY A 62 5.75 6.29 4.29
CA GLY A 62 4.96 6.91 5.36
C GLY A 62 3.92 7.94 4.90
N LYS A 63 3.97 8.44 3.66
CA LYS A 63 3.07 9.51 3.19
C LYS A 63 2.07 9.05 2.14
N ARG A 64 2.13 7.80 1.66
CA ARG A 64 1.25 7.31 0.60
C ARG A 64 0.40 6.16 1.11
N SER A 65 -0.91 6.30 0.99
CA SER A 65 -1.84 5.20 1.21
C SER A 65 -1.71 4.15 0.11
N TYR A 66 -1.74 2.87 0.47
CA TYR A 66 -1.67 1.74 -0.47
C TYR A 66 -2.44 0.52 0.04
N ILE A 67 -2.77 -0.38 -0.88
CA ILE A 67 -3.31 -1.70 -0.60
C ILE A 67 -2.62 -2.72 -1.51
N GLY A 68 -2.22 -3.85 -0.96
CA GLY A 68 -1.54 -4.86 -1.76
C GLY A 68 -1.33 -6.19 -1.05
N THR A 69 -0.96 -7.20 -1.82
CA THR A 69 -0.49 -8.48 -1.31
C THR A 69 1.03 -8.46 -1.28
N PHE A 70 1.59 -8.72 -0.11
CA PHE A 70 3.03 -8.78 0.13
C PHE A 70 3.44 -10.22 0.29
N VAL A 71 4.58 -10.57 -0.27
CA VAL A 71 5.20 -11.89 -0.15
C VAL A 71 6.60 -11.69 0.38
N VAL A 72 6.93 -12.39 1.46
CA VAL A 72 8.25 -12.39 2.09
C VAL A 72 8.80 -13.79 1.96
N SER A 73 10.01 -13.90 1.40
CA SER A 73 10.76 -15.14 1.31
C SER A 73 12.01 -15.07 2.18
N TYR A 74 12.22 -16.06 3.02
CA TYR A 74 13.44 -16.24 3.81
C TYR A 74 13.75 -17.73 3.94
N ASP A 75 14.99 -18.13 3.66
CA ASP A 75 15.47 -19.52 3.79
C ASP A 75 14.55 -20.57 3.14
N GLY A 76 14.11 -20.31 1.91
CA GLY A 76 13.19 -21.19 1.18
C GLY A 76 11.74 -21.20 1.69
N VAL A 77 11.45 -20.54 2.80
CA VAL A 77 10.09 -20.34 3.31
C VAL A 77 9.49 -19.10 2.69
N MET A 78 8.25 -19.19 2.21
CA MET A 78 7.47 -18.07 1.73
C MET A 78 6.26 -17.84 2.62
N SER A 79 6.01 -16.58 2.94
CA SER A 79 4.81 -16.14 3.64
C SER A 79 4.20 -14.94 2.92
N SER A 80 2.87 -14.83 2.94
CA SER A 80 2.17 -13.71 2.34
C SER A 80 1.13 -13.09 3.26
N ALA A 81 0.85 -11.81 3.03
CA ALA A 81 -0.12 -11.03 3.76
C ALA A 81 -0.78 -9.99 2.86
N LYS A 82 -2.03 -9.63 3.14
CA LYS A 82 -2.67 -8.45 2.58
C LYS A 82 -2.46 -7.27 3.53
N ILE A 83 -2.00 -6.15 2.98
CA ILE A 83 -1.75 -4.93 3.73
C ILE A 83 -2.65 -3.83 3.19
N TRP A 84 -3.32 -3.12 4.10
CA TRP A 84 -3.98 -1.85 3.86
C TRP A 84 -3.25 -0.81 4.68
N HIS A 85 -2.77 0.25 4.04
CA HIS A 85 -2.07 1.34 4.67
C HIS A 85 -2.74 2.66 4.27
N VAL A 86 -3.09 3.47 5.26
CA VAL A 86 -3.77 4.75 5.08
C VAL A 86 -3.05 5.81 5.90
N CYS A 87 -2.76 6.95 5.26
CA CYS A 87 -2.17 8.12 5.92
C CYS A 87 -3.07 9.34 5.76
N GLU A 88 -3.33 10.03 6.88
CA GLU A 88 -4.03 11.31 6.91
C GLU A 88 -3.32 12.26 7.89
N GLY A 89 -2.62 13.26 7.36
CA GLY A 89 -1.80 14.16 8.18
C GLY A 89 -0.73 13.38 8.97
N ALA A 90 -0.79 13.46 10.29
CA ALA A 90 0.10 12.73 11.19
C ALA A 90 -0.44 11.34 11.58
N GLN A 91 -1.67 10.99 11.19
CA GLN A 91 -2.27 9.71 11.52
C GLN A 91 -1.91 8.67 10.47
N GLN A 92 -1.40 7.54 10.94
CA GLN A 92 -1.11 6.36 10.11
C GLN A 92 -1.88 5.16 10.64
N MET A 93 -2.63 4.53 9.76
CA MET A 93 -3.37 3.30 10.04
C MET A 93 -2.92 2.19 9.12
N GLU A 94 -2.72 1.01 9.68
CA GLU A 94 -2.41 -0.18 8.91
C GLU A 94 -3.24 -1.36 9.39
N ARG A 95 -3.72 -2.16 8.43
CA ARG A 95 -4.22 -3.51 8.68
C ARG A 95 -3.32 -4.49 7.93
N VAL A 96 -2.87 -5.52 8.62
CA VAL A 96 -2.13 -6.64 8.04
C VAL A 96 -2.90 -7.92 8.32
N GLU A 97 -3.20 -8.68 7.28
CA GLU A 97 -3.90 -9.95 7.36
C GLU A 97 -3.06 -11.04 6.73
N THR A 98 -2.69 -12.07 7.50
CA THR A 98 -1.91 -13.19 6.98
C THR A 98 -2.74 -14.00 5.99
N LEU A 99 -2.15 -14.29 4.83
CA LEU A 99 -2.75 -15.14 3.80
C LEU A 99 -2.17 -16.57 3.82
N THR A 100 -1.07 -16.78 4.55
CA THR A 100 -0.42 -18.09 4.73
C THR A 100 -0.09 -18.34 6.20
N GLY A 101 -0.13 -19.60 6.61
CA GLY A 101 0.16 -20.01 7.99
C GLY A 101 -1.02 -19.83 8.93
N ALA A 102 -0.74 -19.67 10.23
CA ALA A 102 -1.77 -19.48 11.24
C ALA A 102 -2.48 -18.12 11.04
N PRO A 103 -3.82 -18.06 10.97
CA PRO A 103 -4.55 -16.82 10.78
C PRO A 103 -4.26 -15.83 11.91
N ARG A 104 -3.85 -14.61 11.55
CA ARG A 104 -3.75 -13.46 12.46
C ARG A 104 -4.07 -12.17 11.71
N SER A 105 -4.62 -11.22 12.44
CA SER A 105 -4.84 -9.85 11.94
C SER A 105 -4.14 -8.86 12.86
N ILE A 106 -3.39 -7.94 12.28
CA ILE A 106 -2.67 -6.89 13.01
C ILE A 106 -3.26 -5.57 12.59
N TYR A 107 -3.64 -4.75 13.57
CA TYR A 107 -4.04 -3.37 13.37
C TYR A 107 -2.98 -2.48 14.01
N ARG A 108 -2.49 -1.52 13.25
CA ARG A 108 -1.56 -0.51 13.73
C ARG A 108 -2.19 0.86 13.58
N HIS A 109 -2.09 1.65 14.63
CA HIS A 109 -2.46 3.05 14.62
C HIS A 109 -1.34 3.84 15.30
N ASN A 110 -0.55 4.55 14.51
CA ASN A 110 0.67 5.22 14.95
C ASN A 110 1.61 4.25 15.71
N ASP A 111 1.77 4.44 17.02
CA ASP A 111 2.59 3.64 17.93
C ASP A 111 1.84 2.47 18.58
N GLN A 112 0.51 2.38 18.42
CA GLN A 112 -0.30 1.33 19.00
C GLN A 112 -0.47 0.16 18.03
N VAL A 113 -0.13 -1.05 18.48
CA VAL A 113 -0.35 -2.31 17.75
C VAL A 113 -1.34 -3.18 18.49
N VAL A 114 -2.30 -3.73 17.77
CA VAL A 114 -3.24 -4.73 18.26
C VAL A 114 -3.18 -5.96 17.35
N THR A 115 -2.84 -7.11 17.93
CA THR A 115 -2.76 -8.39 17.21
C THR A 115 -3.87 -9.33 17.67
N PHE A 116 -4.69 -9.78 16.73
CA PHE A 116 -5.73 -10.78 16.95
C PHE A 116 -5.19 -12.16 16.58
N LEU A 117 -5.22 -13.09 17.53
CA LEU A 117 -4.80 -14.48 17.38
C LEU A 117 -6.03 -15.39 17.56
N PRO A 118 -6.87 -15.55 16.52
CA PRO A 118 -8.14 -16.29 16.62
C PRO A 118 -7.95 -17.74 17.09
N GLY A 119 -6.89 -18.42 16.65
CA GLY A 119 -6.59 -19.79 17.08
C GLY A 119 -6.33 -19.95 18.58
N GLN A 120 -5.93 -18.86 19.25
CA GLN A 120 -5.69 -18.85 20.70
C GLN A 120 -6.78 -18.13 21.48
N LYS A 121 -7.74 -17.48 20.80
CA LYS A 121 -8.74 -16.58 21.40
C LYS A 121 -8.10 -15.46 22.23
N VAL A 122 -6.95 -14.96 21.78
CA VAL A 122 -6.18 -13.91 22.46
C VAL A 122 -6.12 -12.66 21.58
N VAL A 123 -6.17 -11.50 22.23
CA VAL A 123 -5.83 -10.20 21.65
C VAL A 123 -4.62 -9.65 22.41
N ARG A 124 -3.57 -9.28 21.67
CA ARG A 124 -2.34 -8.70 22.23
C ARG A 124 -2.24 -7.23 21.85
N THR A 125 -1.98 -6.37 22.82
CA THR A 125 -1.90 -4.91 22.63
C THR A 125 -0.51 -4.42 23.06
N GLU A 126 0.19 -3.70 22.19
CA GLU A 126 1.59 -3.28 22.39
C GLU A 126 1.80 -1.84 21.92
N LYS A 127 2.67 -1.10 22.60
CA LYS A 127 3.16 0.21 22.15
C LYS A 127 4.54 0.03 21.51
N ARG A 128 4.79 0.62 20.33
CA ARG A 128 6.03 0.47 19.59
C ARG A 128 6.45 1.80 18.95
N GLU A 129 7.65 2.24 19.28
CA GLU A 129 8.13 3.59 18.97
C GLU A 129 8.62 3.76 17.52
N SER A 130 9.03 2.68 16.85
CA SER A 130 9.39 2.68 15.43
C SER A 130 8.57 1.64 14.66
N LEU A 131 7.78 2.11 13.70
CA LEU A 131 6.71 1.31 13.14
C LEU A 131 6.53 1.60 11.65
N GLY A 132 7.54 1.21 10.87
CA GLY A 132 7.36 1.01 9.43
C GLY A 132 7.82 2.14 8.52
N LEU A 133 8.69 3.04 9.00
CA LEU A 133 9.44 3.91 8.08
C LEU A 133 10.52 3.07 7.44
N PHE A 134 10.32 2.74 6.18
CA PHE A 134 11.32 2.06 5.38
C PHE A 134 12.11 3.10 4.59
N PRO A 135 13.44 3.14 4.64
CA PRO A 135 14.32 2.40 5.55
C PRO A 135 14.51 3.12 6.90
N GLU A 136 14.80 2.38 7.99
CA GLU A 136 15.32 2.92 9.26
C GLU A 136 16.80 3.34 9.11
N LEU A 137 17.10 4.15 8.09
CA LEU A 137 18.47 4.59 7.78
C LEU A 137 18.62 6.12 7.92
N LEU A 138 17.56 6.83 8.31
CA LEU A 138 17.50 8.28 8.44
C LEU A 138 16.96 8.68 9.81
#